data_AF-A0A7K4VR68-F1
#
_entry.id   AF-A0A7K4VR68-F1
#
_cell.length_a   1.000
_cell.length_b   1.000
_cell.length_c   1.000
_cell.angle_alpha   90.00
_cell.angle_beta   90.00
_cell.angle_gamma   90.00
#
_symmetry.space_group_name_H-M   'P 1'
#
loop_
_entity.id
_entity.type
_entity.pdbx_description
1 polymer ?
#
loop_
_entity_poly.entity_id
_entity_poly.type
_entity_poly.pdbx_seq_one_letter_code
_entity_poly.pdbx_strand_id
1 'polypeptide(L)'
;ALAVRFAERQRSHHCLLVKEHQVREGADAAHPPRRTLFVLNVPPYCGPDSLSRLFSRCGHVQSVDICDKPGPGEKKDKLASKFFDNKTLKGFQVAYVVFRKPAAVQAAKALSQEGPLLISTESHPVKTGIKKWIASYEASIVDPKELKAEVDAYMQDYDKKVAEEEAKAAMEEGVPDEEGWVKVTRKGRKPGLPRTEAANLRVLEKERRKRARKELLNFYAWQHRETKREHIAQLRKKFEEDKQRIALMRAQRKFRPY
;
A
#
# COMPACT_ATOMS: atom_id res chain seq x y z
N ALA A 1 -30.84 7.91 3.42
CA ALA A 1 -29.65 8.61 3.97
C ALA A 1 -30.05 9.20 5.31
N LEU A 2 -29.19 9.14 6.31
CA LEU A 2 -29.48 9.58 7.67
C LEU A 2 -28.87 10.96 7.90
N ALA A 3 -29.71 11.96 8.15
CA ALA A 3 -29.25 13.32 8.43
C ALA A 3 -28.78 13.43 9.88
N VAL A 4 -27.64 14.08 10.11
CA VAL A 4 -27.03 14.20 11.44
C VAL A 4 -26.45 15.60 11.63
N ARG A 5 -26.62 16.18 12.82
CA ARG A 5 -26.04 17.46 13.22
C ARG A 5 -25.02 17.24 14.33
N PHE A 6 -23.95 18.04 14.33
CA PHE A 6 -22.96 17.97 15.40
C PHE A 6 -23.56 18.50 16.72
N ALA A 7 -24.14 19.70 16.69
CA ALA A 7 -24.75 20.37 17.84
C ALA A 7 -26.07 21.04 17.43
N GLU A 8 -26.94 21.35 18.39
CA GLU A 8 -28.23 22.02 18.11
C GLU A 8 -28.06 23.40 17.47
N ARG A 9 -26.94 24.05 17.76
CA ARG A 9 -26.55 25.36 17.21
C ARG A 9 -26.25 25.32 15.70
N GLN A 10 -25.99 24.14 15.13
CA GLN A 10 -25.60 24.00 13.72
C GLN A 10 -26.82 23.92 12.80
N ARG A 11 -26.80 24.75 11.75
CA ARG A 11 -27.85 24.78 10.71
C ARG A 11 -27.65 23.72 9.64
N SER A 12 -26.39 23.36 9.34
CA SER A 12 -26.03 22.35 8.34
C SER A 12 -26.14 20.93 8.90
N HIS A 13 -26.69 20.02 8.10
CA HIS A 13 -26.71 18.59 8.40
C HIS A 13 -25.65 17.86 7.56
N HIS A 14 -25.09 16.80 8.15
CA HIS A 14 -24.22 15.84 7.50
C HIS A 14 -25.02 14.57 7.21
N CYS A 15 -24.82 13.95 6.05
CA CYS A 15 -25.55 12.75 5.66
C CYS A 15 -24.70 11.49 5.80
N LEU A 16 -25.09 10.60 6.71
CA LEU A 16 -24.57 9.24 6.78
C LEU A 16 -25.34 8.35 5.81
N LEU A 17 -24.62 7.54 5.03
CA LEU A 17 -25.25 6.60 4.10
C LEU A 17 -25.30 5.25 4.77
N VAL A 18 -26.51 4.77 5.04
CA VAL A 18 -26.75 3.56 5.82
C VAL A 18 -27.28 2.47 4.90
N LYS A 19 -26.67 1.29 4.96
CA LYS A 19 -27.06 0.10 4.20
C LYS A 19 -26.95 -1.13 5.10
N GLU A 20 -27.74 -2.15 4.85
CA GLU A 20 -27.50 -3.45 5.47
C GLU A 20 -26.21 -4.06 4.91
N HIS A 21 -25.35 -4.55 5.79
CA HIS A 21 -24.14 -5.22 5.38
C HIS A 21 -24.48 -6.63 4.86
N GLN A 22 -24.18 -6.85 3.58
CA GLN A 22 -24.34 -8.14 2.91
C GLN A 22 -23.06 -8.41 2.12
N VAL A 23 -22.35 -9.47 2.48
CA VAL A 23 -21.12 -9.93 1.80
C VAL A 23 -21.47 -11.20 1.03
N ARG A 24 -20.93 -11.32 -0.19
CA ARG A 24 -21.11 -12.52 -1.03
C ARG A 24 -20.18 -13.66 -0.61
N GLU A 25 -19.03 -13.31 -0.05
CA GLU A 25 -17.99 -14.22 0.48
C GLU A 25 -18.20 -14.45 1.99
N GLY A 26 -19.02 -15.44 2.36
CA GLY A 26 -19.08 -15.99 3.72
C GLY A 26 -19.50 -15.03 4.85
N ALA A 27 -19.83 -15.59 6.01
CA ALA A 27 -20.07 -14.79 7.21
C ALA A 27 -18.74 -14.60 7.95
N ASP A 28 -18.19 -13.39 7.94
CA ASP A 28 -17.11 -13.04 8.84
C ASP A 28 -17.63 -13.08 10.28
N ALA A 29 -16.95 -13.80 11.18
CA ALA A 29 -17.36 -13.92 12.59
C ALA A 29 -17.44 -12.55 13.29
N ALA A 30 -16.68 -11.57 12.82
CA ALA A 30 -16.71 -10.19 13.29
C ALA A 30 -17.96 -9.42 12.82
N HIS A 31 -18.47 -9.74 11.61
CA HIS A 31 -19.53 -8.98 10.96
C HIS A 31 -20.68 -9.90 10.51
N PRO A 32 -21.53 -10.37 11.45
CA PRO A 32 -22.57 -11.34 11.14
C PRO A 32 -23.64 -10.77 10.20
N PRO A 33 -23.95 -11.45 9.07
CA PRO A 33 -24.91 -10.96 8.09
C PRO A 33 -26.30 -10.78 8.71
N ARG A 34 -27.07 -9.81 8.19
CA ARG A 34 -28.42 -9.40 8.68
C ARG A 34 -28.47 -8.80 10.10
N ARG A 35 -27.35 -8.77 10.82
CA ARG A 35 -27.22 -8.09 12.12
C ARG A 35 -26.29 -6.89 12.07
N THR A 36 -25.50 -6.78 11.02
CA THR A 36 -24.60 -5.65 10.75
C THR A 36 -25.21 -4.58 9.87
N LEU A 37 -25.04 -3.34 10.32
CA LEU A 37 -25.35 -2.13 9.58
C LEU A 37 -24.06 -1.52 9.06
N PHE A 38 -24.01 -1.29 7.76
CA PHE A 38 -22.92 -0.63 7.07
C PHE A 38 -23.21 0.87 6.96
N VAL A 39 -22.32 1.70 7.51
CA VAL A 39 -22.45 3.16 7.54
C VAL A 39 -21.27 3.77 6.81
N LEU A 40 -21.56 4.47 5.72
CA LEU A 40 -20.59 5.23 4.94
C LEU A 40 -20.62 6.71 5.32
N ASN A 41 -19.53 7.40 4.98
CA ASN A 41 -19.36 8.84 5.17
C ASN A 41 -19.35 9.24 6.65
N VAL A 42 -18.75 8.43 7.52
CA VAL A 42 -18.65 8.74 8.95
C VAL A 42 -17.61 9.85 9.17
N PRO A 43 -17.99 10.98 9.78
CA PRO A 43 -17.04 12.06 10.02
C PRO A 43 -15.94 11.69 11.04
N PRO A 44 -14.74 12.28 10.96
CA PRO A 44 -13.61 12.00 11.85
C PRO A 44 -13.80 12.44 13.31
N TYR A 45 -14.91 13.11 13.61
CA TYR A 45 -15.32 13.44 14.97
C TYR A 45 -16.29 12.42 15.57
N CYS A 46 -16.88 11.54 14.76
CA CYS A 46 -17.83 10.54 15.23
C CYS A 46 -17.08 9.29 15.70
N GLY A 47 -16.86 9.17 17.02
CA GLY A 47 -16.24 7.99 17.62
C GLY A 47 -17.22 6.80 17.75
N PRO A 48 -16.73 5.62 18.15
CA PRO A 48 -17.55 4.42 18.32
C PRO A 48 -18.67 4.63 19.35
N ASP A 49 -18.41 5.37 20.43
CA ASP A 49 -19.40 5.70 21.46
C ASP A 49 -20.54 6.58 20.92
N SER A 50 -20.21 7.48 20.00
CA SER A 50 -21.19 8.38 19.38
C SER A 50 -22.12 7.62 18.45
N LEU A 51 -21.57 6.71 17.64
CA LEU A 51 -22.34 5.81 16.79
C LEU A 51 -23.18 4.84 17.61
N SER A 52 -22.61 4.24 18.66
CA SER A 52 -23.33 3.33 19.57
C SER A 52 -24.55 4.02 20.17
N ARG A 53 -24.40 5.26 20.67
CA ARG A 53 -25.51 6.05 21.21
C ARG A 53 -26.57 6.39 20.16
N LEU A 54 -26.13 6.81 18.98
CA LEU A 54 -27.02 7.18 17.88
C LEU A 54 -27.90 6.00 17.45
N PHE A 55 -27.32 4.80 17.38
CA PHE A 55 -28.02 3.58 16.99
C PHE A 55 -28.71 2.84 18.14
N SER A 56 -28.42 3.20 19.40
CA SER A 56 -29.11 2.64 20.59
C SER A 56 -30.62 2.88 20.56
N ARG A 57 -31.08 3.94 19.88
CA ARG A 57 -32.52 4.22 19.67
C ARG A 57 -33.23 3.14 18.84
N CYS A 58 -32.50 2.49 17.93
CA CYS A 58 -33.04 1.43 17.06
C CYS A 58 -32.92 0.04 17.69
N GLY A 59 -32.00 -0.14 18.64
CA GLY A 59 -31.81 -1.39 19.35
C GLY A 59 -30.45 -1.50 20.01
N HIS A 60 -30.24 -2.58 20.76
CA HIS A 60 -29.01 -2.81 21.51
C HIS A 60 -27.84 -3.11 20.55
N VAL A 61 -26.85 -2.21 20.54
CA VAL A 61 -25.59 -2.35 19.80
C VAL A 61 -24.67 -3.33 20.55
N GLN A 62 -24.03 -4.24 19.83
CA GLN A 62 -23.08 -5.23 20.36
C GLN A 62 -21.64 -4.74 20.20
N SER A 63 -21.26 -4.29 19.01
CA SER A 63 -19.95 -3.73 18.71
C SER A 63 -20.06 -2.70 17.59
N VAL A 64 -19.11 -1.77 17.57
CA VAL A 64 -18.95 -0.75 16.53
C VAL A 64 -17.51 -0.76 16.05
N ASP A 65 -17.30 -1.17 14.81
CA ASP A 65 -16.00 -1.18 14.18
C ASP A 65 -15.91 -0.04 13.17
N ILE A 66 -14.87 0.79 13.26
CA ILE A 66 -14.62 1.89 12.33
C ILE A 66 -13.36 1.58 11.53
N CYS A 67 -13.47 1.63 10.20
CA CYS A 67 -12.44 1.28 9.24
C CYS A 67 -12.20 2.45 8.27
N ASP A 68 -10.95 2.63 7.82
CA ASP A 68 -10.61 3.69 6.87
C ASP A 68 -11.12 3.40 5.45
N LYS A 69 -11.13 2.13 5.05
CA LYS A 69 -11.63 1.67 3.75
C LYS A 69 -12.71 0.60 3.90
N PRO A 70 -13.68 0.55 2.99
CA PRO A 70 -14.65 -0.54 2.94
C PRO A 70 -13.97 -1.81 2.46
N GLY A 71 -13.94 -2.84 3.31
CA GLY A 71 -13.34 -4.14 2.98
C GLY A 71 -13.54 -5.14 4.13
N PRO A 72 -13.41 -6.45 3.86
CA PRO A 72 -13.43 -7.48 4.89
C PRO A 72 -12.18 -7.33 5.75
N GLY A 73 -12.31 -6.52 6.82
CA GLY A 73 -11.33 -6.26 7.85
C GLY A 73 -9.89 -6.11 7.34
N GLU A 74 -9.45 -4.87 7.10
CA GLU A 74 -8.05 -4.56 7.45
C GLU A 74 -7.93 -4.93 8.93
N LYS A 75 -7.42 -6.12 9.21
CA LYS A 75 -6.97 -6.52 10.55
C LYS A 75 -6.11 -5.35 10.96
N LYS A 76 -6.51 -4.60 11.99
CA LYS A 76 -5.62 -3.61 12.60
C LYS A 76 -4.33 -4.36 12.82
N ASP A 77 -3.31 -4.06 12.00
CA ASP A 77 -2.01 -4.67 12.13
C ASP A 77 -1.69 -4.53 13.60
N LYS A 78 -1.50 -5.66 14.30
CA LYS A 78 -1.26 -5.65 15.74
C LYS A 78 -0.21 -4.59 15.97
N LEU A 79 -0.60 -3.48 16.61
CA LEU A 79 0.27 -2.33 16.76
C LEU A 79 1.54 -2.87 17.41
N ALA A 80 2.66 -2.76 16.70
CA ALA A 80 3.91 -3.39 17.11
C ALA A 80 4.43 -2.79 18.42
N SER A 81 3.87 -1.65 18.84
CA SER A 81 4.17 -0.94 20.06
C SER A 81 2.93 -0.21 20.58
N LYS A 82 2.86 0.01 21.90
CA LYS A 82 1.80 0.80 22.54
C LYS A 82 1.99 2.31 22.36
N PHE A 83 3.21 2.73 22.02
CA PHE A 83 3.60 4.14 21.97
C PHE A 83 3.82 4.68 20.56
N PHE A 84 4.25 3.83 19.62
CA PHE A 84 4.44 4.23 18.23
C PHE A 84 3.26 3.81 17.38
N ASP A 85 2.21 4.64 17.42
CA ASP A 85 1.11 4.52 16.48
C ASP A 85 1.42 5.36 15.23
N ASN A 86 1.46 4.70 14.07
CA ASN A 86 1.33 5.39 12.79
C ASN A 86 -0.05 6.05 12.78
N LYS A 87 -0.09 7.36 13.05
CA LYS A 87 -1.35 8.12 13.08
C LYS A 87 -2.08 7.92 11.77
N THR A 88 -3.17 7.15 11.81
CA THR A 88 -4.00 6.88 10.64
C THR A 88 -4.65 8.16 10.15
N LEU A 89 -4.94 8.19 8.86
CA LEU A 89 -5.44 9.37 8.17
C LEU A 89 -6.77 9.83 8.78
N LYS A 90 -6.86 11.11 9.13
CA LYS A 90 -8.07 11.74 9.68
C LYS A 90 -9.07 12.06 8.56
N GLY A 91 -9.49 11.04 7.83
CA GLY A 91 -10.47 11.13 6.75
C GLY A 91 -11.90 10.82 7.19
N PHE A 92 -12.81 10.82 6.21
CA PHE A 92 -14.12 10.17 6.39
C PHE A 92 -13.93 8.67 6.38
N GLN A 93 -14.57 8.00 7.32
CA GLN A 93 -14.41 6.56 7.57
C GLN A 93 -15.70 5.80 7.27
N VAL A 94 -15.58 4.48 7.31
CA VAL A 94 -16.67 3.53 7.17
C VAL A 94 -16.87 2.84 8.51
N ALA A 95 -18.11 2.67 8.95
CA ALA A 95 -18.41 1.98 10.20
C ALA A 95 -19.32 0.77 9.98
N TYR A 96 -19.04 -0.29 10.75
CA TYR A 96 -19.82 -1.50 10.86
C TYR A 96 -20.43 -1.54 12.26
N VAL A 97 -21.74 -1.44 12.35
CA VAL A 97 -22.47 -1.47 13.62
C VAL A 97 -23.17 -2.83 13.72
N VAL A 98 -22.72 -3.66 14.65
CA VAL A 98 -23.32 -4.98 14.91
C VAL A 98 -24.42 -4.82 15.95
N PHE A 99 -25.64 -5.23 15.63
CA PHE A 99 -26.76 -5.27 16.58
C PHE A 99 -26.97 -6.66 17.16
N ARG A 100 -27.50 -6.73 18.38
CA ARG A 100 -27.91 -8.02 18.98
C ARG A 100 -29.09 -8.66 18.25
N LYS A 101 -30.04 -7.85 17.77
CA LYS A 101 -31.27 -8.30 17.11
C LYS A 101 -31.30 -7.81 15.65
N PRO A 102 -31.73 -8.65 14.68
CA PRO A 102 -31.84 -8.24 13.28
C PRO A 102 -32.95 -7.19 13.04
N ALA A 103 -33.97 -7.14 13.91
CA ALA A 103 -35.01 -6.11 13.87
C ALA A 103 -34.44 -4.69 13.99
N ALA A 104 -33.34 -4.52 14.73
CA ALA A 104 -32.69 -3.23 14.90
C ALA A 104 -32.09 -2.68 13.59
N VAL A 105 -31.67 -3.56 12.66
CA VAL A 105 -31.18 -3.15 11.34
C VAL A 105 -32.31 -2.55 10.50
N GLN A 106 -33.51 -3.13 10.57
CA GLN A 106 -34.67 -2.57 9.86
C GLN A 106 -35.15 -1.27 10.52
N ALA A 107 -35.15 -1.20 11.85
CA ALA A 107 -35.43 0.03 12.58
C ALA A 107 -34.42 1.14 12.25
N ALA A 108 -33.13 0.81 12.08
CA ALA A 108 -32.11 1.78 11.68
C ALA A 108 -32.28 2.28 10.24
N LYS A 109 -32.84 1.47 9.33
CA LYS A 109 -33.24 1.95 8.00
C LYS A 109 -34.43 2.89 8.09
N ALA A 110 -35.42 2.58 8.93
CA ALA A 110 -36.58 3.44 9.17
C ALA A 110 -36.20 4.77 9.83
N LEU A 111 -35.18 4.77 10.71
CA LEU A 111 -34.64 5.96 11.37
C LEU A 111 -34.17 7.04 10.37
N SER A 112 -33.87 6.67 9.12
CA SER A 112 -33.54 7.65 8.07
C SER A 112 -34.69 8.59 7.69
N GLN A 113 -35.92 8.29 8.11
CA GLN A 113 -37.09 9.13 7.94
C GLN A 113 -37.33 10.07 9.13
N GLU A 114 -36.76 9.76 10.29
CA GLU A 114 -36.79 10.64 11.45
C GLU A 114 -35.70 11.70 11.28
N GLY A 115 -36.00 12.93 11.70
CA GLY A 115 -35.20 14.13 11.39
C GLY A 115 -33.72 14.09 11.85
N PRO A 116 -33.00 15.21 11.72
CA PRO A 116 -31.55 15.21 11.93
C PRO A 116 -31.18 14.82 13.36
N LEU A 117 -30.48 13.70 13.50
CA LEU A 117 -30.01 13.19 14.79
C LEU A 117 -28.86 14.05 15.32
N LEU A 118 -28.69 14.10 16.64
CA LEU A 118 -27.66 14.91 17.29
C LEU A 118 -26.47 14.04 17.74
N ILE A 119 -25.25 14.42 17.36
CA ILE A 119 -24.02 13.68 17.70
C ILE A 119 -23.46 14.13 19.05
N SER A 120 -23.37 15.44 19.29
CA SER A 120 -22.89 16.03 20.54
C SER A 120 -24.08 16.51 21.37
N THR A 121 -24.39 15.76 22.42
CA THR A 121 -25.36 16.16 23.46
C THR A 121 -24.64 16.84 24.62
N GLU A 122 -25.37 17.59 25.45
CA GLU A 122 -24.82 18.21 26.66
C GLU A 122 -24.28 17.16 27.65
N SER A 123 -24.91 15.98 27.70
CA SER A 123 -24.47 14.84 28.50
C SER A 123 -23.19 14.18 28.00
N HIS A 124 -22.92 14.26 26.69
CA HIS A 124 -21.77 13.61 26.06
C HIS A 124 -21.17 14.50 24.96
N PRO A 125 -20.36 15.51 25.36
CA PRO A 125 -19.75 16.41 24.40
C PRO A 125 -18.67 15.69 23.60
N VAL A 126 -18.77 15.73 22.28
CA VAL A 126 -17.72 15.22 21.40
C VAL A 126 -16.59 16.24 21.35
N LYS A 127 -15.40 15.86 21.83
CA LYS A 127 -14.21 16.73 21.80
C LYS A 127 -13.77 16.95 20.34
N THR A 128 -13.91 18.18 19.86
CA THR A 128 -13.46 18.60 18.53
C THR A 128 -12.48 19.78 18.61
N GLY A 129 -11.80 20.07 17.49
CA GLY A 129 -10.87 21.19 17.36
C GLY A 129 -9.73 21.18 18.40
N ILE A 130 -9.51 22.33 19.04
CA ILE A 130 -8.41 22.56 19.98
C ILE A 130 -8.49 21.60 21.18
N LYS A 131 -9.68 21.38 21.75
CA LYS A 131 -9.85 20.48 22.91
C LYS A 131 -9.44 19.05 22.59
N LYS A 132 -9.71 18.59 21.36
CA LYS A 132 -9.25 17.27 20.87
C LYS A 132 -7.73 17.22 20.79
N TRP A 133 -7.11 18.30 20.31
CA TRP A 133 -5.66 18.34 20.09
C TRP A 133 -4.90 18.46 21.40
N ILE A 134 -5.41 19.22 22.37
CA ILE A 134 -4.87 19.28 23.74
C ILE A 134 -4.89 17.88 24.36
N ALA A 135 -6.06 17.21 24.38
CA ALA A 135 -6.16 15.86 24.94
C ALA A 135 -5.27 14.84 24.20
N SER A 136 -5.16 14.97 22.86
CA SER A 136 -4.26 14.11 22.07
C SER A 136 -2.79 14.39 22.35
N TYR A 137 -2.43 15.63 22.67
CA TYR A 137 -1.07 16.02 23.02
C TYR A 137 -0.72 15.53 24.42
N GLU A 138 -1.61 15.74 25.39
CA GLU A 138 -1.49 15.16 26.74
C GLU A 138 -1.31 13.64 26.69
N ALA A 139 -2.10 12.94 25.88
CA ALA A 139 -1.96 11.48 25.70
C ALA A 139 -0.69 11.07 24.96
N SER A 140 -0.05 11.97 24.20
CA SER A 140 1.23 11.68 23.54
C SER A 140 2.43 11.82 24.47
N ILE A 141 2.24 12.42 25.64
CA ILE A 141 3.26 12.51 26.67
C ILE A 141 3.23 11.19 27.45
N VAL A 142 4.27 10.40 27.26
CA VAL A 142 4.43 9.07 27.86
C VAL A 142 5.45 9.15 29.00
N ASP A 143 5.27 8.33 30.05
CA ASP A 143 6.30 8.19 31.09
C ASP A 143 7.57 7.56 30.48
N PRO A 144 8.73 8.23 30.52
CA PRO A 144 9.98 7.70 29.98
C PRO A 144 10.35 6.31 30.55
N LYS A 145 9.93 5.97 31.76
CA LYS A 145 10.21 4.66 32.37
C LYS A 145 9.46 3.52 31.68
N GLU A 146 8.17 3.71 31.42
CA GLU A 146 7.35 2.71 30.73
C GLU A 146 7.79 2.54 29.28
N LEU A 147 8.10 3.65 28.60
CA LEU A 147 8.63 3.63 27.23
C LEU A 147 9.94 2.85 27.15
N LYS A 148 10.87 3.09 28.08
CA LYS A 148 12.15 2.39 28.13
C LYS A 148 11.95 0.88 28.30
N ALA A 149 11.08 0.47 29.21
CA ALA A 149 10.81 -0.95 29.44
C ALA A 149 10.27 -1.67 28.19
N GLU A 150 9.40 -1.01 27.42
CA GLU A 150 8.88 -1.56 26.15
C GLU A 150 9.97 -1.67 25.08
N VAL A 151 10.80 -0.64 24.93
CA VAL A 151 11.91 -0.65 23.97
C VAL A 151 12.94 -1.72 24.35
N ASP A 152 13.31 -1.81 25.63
CA ASP A 152 14.27 -2.80 26.11
C ASP A 152 13.76 -4.23 25.87
N ALA A 153 12.47 -4.50 26.10
CA ALA A 153 11.86 -5.79 25.81
C ALA A 153 11.87 -6.11 24.30
N TYR A 154 11.51 -5.13 23.45
CA TYR A 154 11.54 -5.30 22.00
C TYR A 154 12.96 -5.60 21.49
N MET A 155 13.97 -4.88 22.00
CA MET A 155 15.36 -5.10 21.63
C MET A 155 15.87 -6.46 22.08
N GLN A 156 15.52 -6.91 23.29
CA GLN A 156 15.86 -8.26 23.76
C GLN A 156 15.26 -9.35 22.87
N ASP A 157 14.01 -9.22 22.44
CA ASP A 157 13.37 -10.19 21.55
C ASP A 157 13.97 -10.16 20.14
N TYR A 158 14.39 -8.99 19.66
CA TYR A 158 15.12 -8.85 18.41
C TYR A 158 16.49 -9.52 18.47
N ASP A 159 17.28 -9.23 19.51
CA ASP A 159 18.62 -9.79 19.68
C ASP A 159 18.58 -11.32 19.80
N LYS A 160 17.57 -11.89 20.48
CA LYS A 160 17.33 -13.34 20.51
C LYS A 160 17.09 -13.92 19.12
N LYS A 161 16.23 -13.30 18.31
CA LYS A 161 15.95 -13.76 16.94
C LYS A 161 17.19 -13.69 16.06
N VAL A 162 17.96 -12.61 16.14
CA VAL A 162 19.22 -12.47 15.40
C VAL A 162 20.21 -13.56 15.84
N ALA A 163 20.35 -13.82 17.14
CA ALA A 163 21.22 -14.87 17.64
C ALA A 163 20.79 -16.27 17.18
N GLU A 164 19.49 -16.56 17.14
CA GLU A 164 18.95 -17.81 16.60
C GLU A 164 19.23 -17.97 15.09
N GLU A 165 19.04 -16.90 14.32
CA GLU A 165 19.37 -16.89 12.88
C GLU A 165 20.87 -17.07 12.64
N GLU A 166 21.71 -16.40 13.43
CA GLU A 166 23.17 -16.56 13.38
C GLU A 166 23.60 -17.97 13.79
N ALA A 167 22.97 -18.58 14.79
CA ALA A 167 23.23 -19.96 15.21
C ALA A 167 22.82 -20.96 14.13
N LYS A 168 21.65 -20.79 13.52
CA LYS A 168 21.21 -21.61 12.37
C LYS A 168 22.16 -21.46 11.19
N ALA A 169 22.55 -20.23 10.85
CA ALA A 169 23.51 -19.97 9.79
C ALA A 169 24.88 -20.58 10.10
N ALA A 170 25.33 -20.59 11.36
CA ALA A 170 26.57 -21.23 11.77
C ALA A 170 26.48 -22.77 11.72
N MET A 171 25.30 -23.36 11.96
CA MET A 171 25.07 -24.80 11.78
C MET A 171 25.02 -25.21 10.30
N GLU A 172 24.46 -24.36 9.43
CA GLU A 172 24.46 -24.57 7.97
C GLU A 172 25.83 -24.26 7.34
N GLU A 173 26.67 -23.46 8.00
CA GLU A 173 28.00 -23.10 7.55
C GLU A 173 28.95 -24.30 7.71
N GLY A 174 29.31 -24.92 6.59
CA GLY A 174 30.28 -26.02 6.56
C GLY A 174 29.68 -27.42 6.42
N VAL A 175 28.35 -27.55 6.37
CA VAL A 175 27.70 -28.79 5.94
C VAL A 175 27.72 -28.83 4.40
N PRO A 176 28.39 -29.82 3.78
CA PRO A 176 28.32 -30.00 2.33
C PRO A 176 26.92 -30.44 1.92
N ASP A 177 26.37 -29.84 0.88
CA ASP A 177 25.13 -30.30 0.27
C ASP A 177 25.29 -31.72 -0.31
N GLU A 178 24.19 -32.41 -0.67
CA GLU A 178 24.19 -33.77 -1.25
C GLU A 178 25.05 -33.90 -2.52
N GLU A 179 25.39 -32.77 -3.16
CA GLU A 179 26.22 -32.65 -4.35
C GLU A 179 27.68 -32.24 -4.06
N GLY A 180 28.07 -32.15 -2.78
CA GLY A 180 29.44 -31.87 -2.33
C GLY A 180 29.86 -30.39 -2.37
N TRP A 181 28.93 -29.47 -2.60
CA TRP A 181 29.19 -28.03 -2.58
C TRP A 181 29.09 -27.47 -1.16
N VAL A 182 30.05 -26.63 -0.77
CA VAL A 182 30.03 -25.92 0.52
C VAL A 182 29.52 -24.50 0.30
N LYS A 183 28.41 -24.17 0.95
CA LYS A 183 27.80 -22.84 0.92
C LYS A 183 28.69 -21.83 1.67
N VAL A 184 29.41 -20.98 0.93
CA VAL A 184 30.19 -19.87 1.52
C VAL A 184 29.23 -18.75 1.92
N THR A 185 28.88 -18.67 3.19
CA THR A 185 28.16 -17.52 3.76
C THR A 185 29.17 -16.44 4.16
N ARG A 186 28.95 -15.19 3.74
CA ARG A 186 29.83 -14.07 4.12
C ARG A 186 29.29 -13.47 5.42
N LYS A 187 29.87 -13.83 6.56
CA LYS A 187 29.58 -13.16 7.84
C LYS A 187 29.98 -11.68 7.78
N GLY A 188 29.02 -10.77 7.95
CA GLY A 188 29.27 -9.33 7.97
C GLY A 188 28.03 -8.48 8.24
N ARG A 189 28.22 -7.35 8.95
CA ARG A 189 27.19 -6.41 9.44
C ARG A 189 26.38 -5.69 8.35
N LYS A 190 26.68 -5.93 7.08
CA LYS A 190 25.92 -5.44 5.93
C LYS A 190 25.63 -6.63 5.03
N PRO A 191 24.50 -7.36 5.23
CA PRO A 191 24.03 -8.25 4.18
C PRO A 191 23.92 -7.39 2.93
N GLY A 192 24.69 -7.74 1.89
CA GLY A 192 24.67 -7.00 0.64
C GLY A 192 23.24 -6.89 0.11
N LEU A 193 23.02 -5.91 -0.76
CA LEU A 193 21.75 -5.64 -1.44
C LEU A 193 20.94 -6.93 -1.65
N PRO A 194 19.67 -7.00 -1.20
CA PRO A 194 18.89 -8.23 -1.24
C PRO A 194 18.95 -8.80 -2.66
N ARG A 195 19.43 -10.04 -2.76
CA ARG A 195 19.53 -10.82 -4.00
C ARG A 195 18.13 -11.20 -4.48
N THR A 196 17.33 -10.21 -4.83
CA THR A 196 16.14 -10.43 -5.65
C THR A 196 16.62 -10.77 -7.07
N GLU A 197 15.88 -11.63 -7.77
CA GLU A 197 16.21 -12.03 -9.14
C GLU A 197 16.40 -10.80 -10.06
N ALA A 198 15.58 -9.76 -9.86
CA ALA A 198 15.67 -8.49 -10.55
C ALA A 198 16.99 -7.73 -10.30
N ALA A 199 17.52 -7.77 -9.08
CA ALA A 199 18.81 -7.15 -8.77
C ALA A 199 19.97 -7.91 -9.43
N ASN A 200 19.90 -9.24 -9.46
CA ASN A 200 20.91 -10.08 -10.11
C ASN A 200 20.92 -9.87 -11.64
N LEU A 201 19.75 -9.79 -12.28
CA LEU A 201 19.62 -9.48 -13.71
C LEU A 201 20.23 -8.12 -14.07
N ARG A 202 19.99 -7.09 -13.24
CA ARG A 202 20.58 -5.76 -13.44
C ARG A 202 22.11 -5.75 -13.32
N VAL A 203 22.67 -6.57 -12.44
CA VAL A 203 24.13 -6.73 -12.33
C VAL A 203 24.68 -7.44 -13.57
N LEU A 204 24.01 -8.51 -14.02
CA LEU A 204 24.39 -9.27 -15.20
C LEU A 204 24.37 -8.41 -16.48
N GLU A 205 23.34 -7.57 -16.64
CA GLU A 205 23.25 -6.61 -17.75
C GLU A 205 24.37 -5.57 -17.72
N LYS A 206 24.72 -5.05 -16.53
CA LYS A 206 25.85 -4.13 -16.38
C LYS A 206 27.17 -4.80 -16.74
N GLU A 207 27.37 -6.06 -16.37
CA GLU A 207 28.56 -6.82 -16.75
C GLU A 207 28.61 -7.11 -18.26
N ARG A 208 27.48 -7.49 -18.87
CA ARG A 208 27.38 -7.69 -20.32
C ARG A 208 27.68 -6.41 -21.09
N ARG A 209 27.18 -5.26 -20.63
CA ARG A 209 27.48 -3.95 -21.22
C ARG A 209 28.96 -3.57 -21.07
N LYS A 210 29.59 -3.92 -19.94
CA LYS A 210 31.04 -3.73 -19.74
C LYS A 210 31.87 -4.62 -20.67
N ARG A 211 31.46 -5.88 -20.90
CA ARG A 211 32.11 -6.79 -21.87
C ARG A 211 31.98 -6.26 -23.29
N ALA A 212 30.77 -5.90 -23.72
CA ALA A 212 30.53 -5.32 -25.05
C ALA A 212 31.33 -4.02 -25.29
N ARG A 213 31.57 -3.19 -24.25
CA ARG A 213 32.42 -2.00 -24.35
C ARG A 213 33.91 -2.34 -24.48
N LYS A 214 34.34 -3.49 -23.94
CA LYS A 214 35.73 -3.98 -24.00
C LYS A 214 36.03 -4.80 -25.25
N GLU A 215 35.00 -5.28 -25.94
CA GLU A 215 35.15 -5.88 -27.27
C GLU A 215 35.58 -4.78 -28.26
N LEU A 216 36.86 -4.80 -28.65
CA LEU A 216 37.39 -3.88 -29.65
C LEU A 216 36.89 -4.33 -31.03
N LEU A 217 35.80 -3.74 -31.51
CA LEU A 217 35.38 -3.89 -32.91
C LEU A 217 36.48 -3.32 -33.82
N ASN A 218 36.91 -4.11 -34.82
CA ASN A 218 38.00 -3.78 -35.74
C ASN A 218 39.41 -3.72 -35.10
N PHE A 219 39.71 -4.62 -34.16
CA PHE A 219 41.06 -4.72 -33.57
C PHE A 219 42.17 -4.89 -34.62
N TYR A 220 41.89 -5.58 -35.74
CA TYR A 220 42.89 -5.85 -36.77
C TYR A 220 42.76 -4.94 -37.99
N ALA A 221 43.90 -4.52 -38.54
CA ALA A 221 43.97 -3.64 -39.70
C ALA A 221 43.22 -4.19 -40.94
N TRP A 222 43.13 -5.51 -41.10
CA TRP A 222 42.37 -6.13 -42.19
C TRP A 222 40.86 -5.93 -42.03
N GLN A 223 40.32 -5.89 -40.80
CA GLN A 223 38.90 -5.62 -40.53
C GLN A 223 38.53 -4.18 -40.94
N HIS A 224 39.44 -3.22 -40.67
CA HIS A 224 39.28 -1.85 -41.17
C HIS A 224 39.32 -1.74 -42.70
N ARG A 225 40.14 -2.56 -43.37
CA ARG A 225 40.19 -2.60 -44.83
C ARG A 225 38.92 -3.22 -45.42
N GLU A 226 38.42 -4.29 -44.82
CA GLU A 226 37.19 -4.98 -45.26
C GLU A 226 35.96 -4.09 -45.10
N THR A 227 35.77 -3.49 -43.92
CA THR A 227 34.64 -2.58 -43.66
C THR A 227 34.63 -1.37 -44.59
N LYS A 228 35.80 -0.78 -44.89
CA LYS A 228 35.91 0.30 -45.88
C LYS A 228 35.59 -0.19 -47.29
N ARG A 229 36.04 -1.39 -47.68
CA ARG A 229 35.76 -1.97 -48.99
C ARG A 229 34.27 -2.24 -49.16
N GLU A 230 33.63 -2.86 -48.17
CA GLU A 230 32.19 -3.11 -48.16
C GLU A 230 31.40 -1.80 -48.22
N HIS A 231 31.80 -0.78 -47.46
CA HIS A 231 31.13 0.52 -47.49
C HIS A 231 31.22 1.20 -48.87
N ILE A 232 32.40 1.15 -49.51
CA ILE A 232 32.57 1.66 -50.88
C ILE A 232 31.72 0.87 -51.87
N ALA A 233 31.64 -0.46 -51.74
CA ALA A 233 30.79 -1.29 -52.59
C ALA A 233 29.30 -0.96 -52.42
N GLN A 234 28.84 -0.75 -51.19
CA GLN A 234 27.47 -0.32 -50.91
C GLN A 234 27.14 1.04 -51.52
N LEU A 235 28.06 2.02 -51.46
CA LEU A 235 27.87 3.33 -52.09
C LEU A 235 27.77 3.23 -53.61
N ARG A 236 28.62 2.41 -54.25
CA ARG A 236 28.55 2.17 -55.70
C ARG A 236 27.22 1.54 -56.11
N LYS A 237 26.75 0.54 -55.36
CA LYS A 237 25.46 -0.09 -55.60
C LYS A 237 24.30 0.89 -55.50
N LYS A 238 24.26 1.70 -54.43
CA LYS A 238 23.24 2.75 -54.26
C LYS A 238 23.28 3.77 -55.39
N PHE A 239 24.47 4.16 -55.84
CA PHE A 239 24.62 5.10 -56.94
C PHE A 239 24.07 4.55 -58.26
N GLU A 240 24.32 3.26 -58.55
CA GLU A 240 23.76 2.59 -59.73
C GLU A 240 22.23 2.49 -59.66
N GLU A 241 21.69 2.12 -58.49
CA GLU A 241 20.25 2.07 -58.24
C GLU A 241 19.59 3.44 -58.42
N ASP A 242 20.20 4.51 -57.89
CA ASP A 242 19.70 5.88 -58.07
C ASP A 242 19.83 6.35 -59.51
N LYS A 243 20.89 5.97 -60.23
CA LYS A 243 21.04 6.26 -61.66
C LYS A 243 19.92 5.58 -62.47
N GLN A 244 19.61 4.32 -62.16
CA GLN A 244 18.49 3.58 -62.79
C GLN A 244 17.15 4.22 -62.44
N ARG A 245 16.93 4.60 -61.19
CA ARG A 245 15.71 5.28 -60.72
C ARG A 245 15.52 6.63 -61.43
N ILE A 246 16.57 7.43 -61.56
CA ILE A 246 16.53 8.71 -62.28
C ILE A 246 16.25 8.48 -63.77
N ALA A 247 16.86 7.46 -64.39
CA ALA A 247 16.58 7.12 -65.80
C ALA A 247 15.09 6.76 -66.02
N LEU A 248 14.51 5.95 -65.13
CA LEU A 248 13.08 5.63 -65.15
C LEU A 248 12.20 6.88 -64.97
N MET A 249 12.54 7.76 -64.02
CA MET A 249 11.80 9.01 -63.79
C MET A 249 11.91 9.98 -64.97
N ARG A 250 13.06 10.05 -65.65
CA ARG A 250 13.25 10.83 -66.88
C ARG A 250 12.42 10.27 -68.03
N ALA A 251 12.41 8.95 -68.23
CA ALA A 251 11.59 8.29 -69.23
C ALA A 251 10.08 8.55 -69.00
N GLN A 252 9.64 8.55 -67.74
CA GLN A 252 8.26 8.89 -67.36
C GLN A 252 7.96 10.39 -67.34
N ARG A 253 8.92 11.28 -67.70
CA ARG A 253 8.81 12.75 -67.62
C ARG A 253 8.41 13.28 -66.24
N LYS A 254 8.75 12.56 -65.17
CA LYS A 254 8.46 12.92 -63.77
C LYS A 254 9.67 13.45 -63.01
N PHE A 255 10.84 13.53 -63.64
CA PHE A 255 12.05 14.04 -63.01
C PHE A 255 12.06 15.58 -62.95
N ARG A 256 12.12 16.16 -61.74
CA ARG A 256 12.27 17.60 -61.48
C ARG A 256 13.64 17.86 -60.85
N PRO A 257 14.59 18.52 -61.54
CA PRO A 257 15.98 18.62 -61.08
C PRO A 257 16.27 19.67 -59.99
N TYR A 258 15.25 20.36 -59.46
CA TYR A 258 15.37 21.42 -58.47
C TYR A 258 14.15 21.39 -57.55
#